data_AF-A0A1I2YI94-F1
#
_entry.id   AF-A0A1I2YI94-F1
#
_cell.length_a   1.000
_cell.length_b   1.000
_cell.length_c   1.000
_cell.angle_alpha   90.00
_cell.angle_beta   90.00
_cell.angle_gamma   90.00
#
_symmetry.space_group_name_H-M   'P 1'
#
loop_
_entity.id
_entity.type
_entity.pdbx_description
1 polymer ?
#
loop_
_entity_poly.entity_id
_entity_poly.type
_entity_poly.pdbx_seq_one_letter_code
_entity_poly.pdbx_strand_id
1 'polypeptide(L)'
;MQALYNADVYTDEVRQMILESGHIGIEIANRWMMGWPKRVVNLMIQDTYEDVFQNQLLQEQDAIARASNLSHLAPTEIVVMSGLNLEPPEV
;
A
#
# COMPACT_ATOMS: atom_id res chain seq x y z
N MET A 1 13.54 -9.35 -1.44
CA MET A 1 12.08 -9.41 -1.63
C MET A 1 11.44 -9.36 -0.26
N GLN A 2 10.68 -8.31 0.03
CA GLN A 2 9.91 -8.22 1.27
C GLN A 2 8.73 -9.20 1.17
N ALA A 3 8.43 -9.94 2.24
CA ALA A 3 7.29 -10.84 2.27
C ALA A 3 6.00 -10.05 2.54
N LEU A 4 4.90 -10.48 1.95
CA LEU A 4 3.56 -9.99 2.28
C LEU A 4 3.16 -10.52 3.67
N TYR A 5 2.90 -9.60 4.60
CA TYR A 5 2.50 -9.89 5.96
C TYR A 5 1.06 -10.39 6.00
N ASN A 6 0.81 -11.46 6.76
CA ASN A 6 -0.50 -12.12 6.87
C ASN A 6 -1.16 -12.37 5.50
N ALA A 7 -0.38 -12.92 4.56
CA ALA A 7 -0.82 -13.17 3.18
C ALA A 7 -2.12 -13.97 3.07
N ASP A 8 -2.42 -14.82 4.05
CA ASP A 8 -3.62 -15.67 4.10
C ASP A 8 -4.92 -14.89 4.34
N VAL A 9 -4.85 -13.61 4.76
CA VAL A 9 -6.02 -12.74 4.91
C VAL A 9 -6.54 -12.28 3.55
N TYR A 10 -5.67 -12.23 2.54
CA TYR A 10 -6.02 -11.76 1.21
C TYR A 10 -6.55 -12.92 0.35
N THR A 11 -7.56 -12.62 -0.46
CA THR A 11 -7.98 -13.49 -1.57
C THR A 11 -6.80 -13.69 -2.52
N ASP A 12 -6.80 -14.79 -3.28
CA ASP A 12 -5.69 -15.08 -4.21
C ASP A 12 -5.49 -13.98 -5.24
N GLU A 13 -6.58 -13.38 -5.72
CA GLU A 13 -6.58 -12.24 -6.65
C GLU A 13 -5.90 -11.01 -6.06
N VAL A 14 -6.33 -10.57 -4.87
CA VAL A 14 -5.73 -9.39 -4.20
C VAL A 14 -4.27 -9.64 -3.84
N ARG A 15 -3.95 -10.86 -3.39
CA ARG A 15 -2.58 -11.27 -3.08
C ARG A 15 -1.68 -11.17 -4.31
N GLN A 16 -2.15 -11.69 -5.45
CA GLN A 16 -1.41 -11.64 -6.70
C GLN A 16 -1.20 -10.18 -7.15
N MET A 17 -2.24 -9.36 -7.13
CA MET A 17 -2.17 -7.93 -7.45
C MET A 17 -1.12 -7.20 -6.59
N ILE A 18 -1.09 -7.43 -5.27
CA ILE A 18 -0.11 -6.83 -4.37
C ILE A 18 1.32 -7.26 -4.74
N LEU A 19 1.53 -8.54 -5.06
CA LEU A 19 2.84 -9.06 -5.43
C LEU A 19 3.32 -8.51 -6.79
N GLU A 20 2.42 -8.39 -7.76
CA GLU A 20 2.70 -7.80 -9.07
C GLU A 20 3.02 -6.30 -9.00
N SER A 21 2.48 -5.61 -7.98
CA SER A 21 2.77 -4.20 -7.69
C SER A 21 4.20 -3.97 -7.15
N GLY A 22 4.95 -5.03 -6.90
CA GLY A 22 6.35 -4.97 -6.48
C GLY A 22 6.53 -4.43 -5.06
N HIS A 23 7.72 -3.87 -4.80
CA HIS A 23 8.13 -3.52 -3.43
C HIS A 23 7.22 -2.50 -2.77
N ILE A 24 6.83 -1.43 -3.49
CA ILE A 24 5.96 -0.37 -2.96
C ILE A 24 4.58 -0.95 -2.62
N GLY A 25 4.01 -1.79 -3.49
CA GLY A 25 2.72 -2.42 -3.23
C GLY A 25 2.74 -3.31 -1.98
N ILE A 26 3.81 -4.10 -1.81
CA ILE A 26 4.01 -4.92 -0.60
C ILE A 26 4.14 -4.04 0.65
N GLU A 27 4.87 -2.93 0.58
CA GLU A 27 4.98 -1.98 1.70
C GLU A 27 3.63 -1.38 2.11
N ILE A 28 2.82 -0.94 1.14
CA ILE A 28 1.48 -0.40 1.39
C ILE A 28 0.61 -1.46 2.08
N ALA A 29 0.53 -2.66 1.50
CA ALA A 29 -0.29 -3.74 2.04
C ALA A 29 0.14 -4.13 3.46
N ASN A 30 1.46 -4.25 3.69
CA ASN A 30 2.02 -4.54 5.01
C ASN A 30 1.70 -3.44 6.01
N ARG A 31 1.90 -2.18 5.64
CA ARG A 31 1.63 -1.02 6.50
C ARG A 31 0.16 -0.97 6.90
N TRP A 32 -0.74 -1.19 5.95
CA TRP A 32 -2.18 -1.24 6.19
C TRP A 32 -2.58 -2.39 7.11
N MET A 33 -2.09 -3.60 6.85
CA MET A 33 -2.43 -4.77 7.64
C MET A 33 -1.85 -4.72 9.06
N MET A 34 -0.67 -4.12 9.25
CA MET A 34 -0.06 -3.94 10.57
C MET A 34 -0.74 -2.83 11.37
N GLY A 35 -1.08 -1.70 10.74
CA GLY A 35 -1.65 -0.54 11.43
C GLY A 35 -3.17 -0.61 11.61
N TRP A 36 -3.89 -1.07 10.59
CA TRP A 36 -5.35 -1.02 10.51
C TRP A 36 -5.95 -2.33 9.99
N PRO A 37 -5.64 -3.50 10.59
CA PRO A 37 -6.09 -4.80 10.10
C PRO A 37 -7.62 -4.89 9.93
N LYS A 38 -8.38 -4.28 10.85
CA LYS A 38 -9.86 -4.25 10.77
C LYS A 38 -10.37 -3.48 9.55
N ARG A 39 -9.75 -2.35 9.20
CA ARG A 39 -10.14 -1.57 8.02
C ARG A 39 -9.82 -2.33 6.74
N VAL A 40 -8.64 -2.96 6.69
CA VAL A 40 -8.26 -3.82 5.54
C VAL A 40 -9.27 -4.94 5.32
N VAL A 41 -9.64 -5.66 6.39
CA VAL A 41 -10.66 -6.71 6.29
C VAL A 41 -12.01 -6.15 5.84
N ASN A 42 -12.41 -4.97 6.31
CA ASN A 42 -13.66 -4.32 5.89
C ASN A 42 -13.65 -3.97 4.39
N LEU A 43 -12.54 -3.42 3.89
CA LEU A 43 -12.35 -3.13 2.46
C LEU A 43 -12.44 -4.40 1.59
N MET A 44 -11.90 -5.52 2.08
CA MET A 44 -12.02 -6.82 1.39
C MET A 44 -13.47 -7.33 1.38
N ILE A 45 -14.19 -7.20 2.50
CA ILE A 45 -15.61 -7.60 2.60
C ILE A 45 -16.50 -6.78 1.66
N GLN A 46 -16.17 -5.50 1.49
CA GLN A 46 -16.91 -4.57 0.64
C GLN A 46 -16.50 -4.61 -0.82
N ASP A 47 -15.53 -5.45 -1.19
CA ASP A 47 -14.98 -5.53 -2.55
C ASP A 47 -14.40 -4.20 -3.07
N THR A 48 -13.93 -3.35 -2.15
CA THR A 48 -13.35 -2.02 -2.45
C THR A 48 -11.84 -1.96 -2.27
N TYR A 49 -11.22 -3.01 -1.72
CA TYR A 49 -9.79 -3.03 -1.43
C TYR A 49 -8.91 -2.74 -2.65
N GLU A 50 -9.21 -3.37 -3.79
CA GLU A 50 -8.40 -3.22 -5.01
C GLU A 50 -8.37 -1.76 -5.49
N ASP A 51 -9.53 -1.12 -5.63
CA ASP A 51 -9.63 0.26 -6.09
C ASP A 51 -8.84 1.23 -5.19
N VAL A 52 -9.07 1.15 -3.88
CA VAL A 52 -8.39 2.04 -2.94
C VAL A 52 -6.89 1.77 -2.85
N PHE A 53 -6.48 0.50 -2.98
CA PHE A 53 -5.08 0.11 -3.00
C PHE A 53 -4.36 0.64 -4.25
N GLN A 54 -4.96 0.48 -5.43
CA GLN A 54 -4.40 0.99 -6.68
C GLN A 54 -4.27 2.52 -6.67
N ASN A 55 -5.26 3.21 -6.12
CA ASN A 55 -5.19 4.67 -5.96
C ASN A 55 -4.04 5.08 -5.02
N GLN A 56 -3.89 4.42 -3.87
CA GLN A 56 -2.77 4.67 -2.96
C GLN A 56 -1.42 4.38 -3.63
N LEU A 57 -1.32 3.26 -4.34
CA LEU A 57 -0.10 2.86 -5.05
C LEU A 57 0.33 3.91 -6.08
N LEU A 58 -0.62 4.41 -6.88
CA LEU A 58 -0.36 5.45 -7.87
C LEU A 58 0.13 6.75 -7.20
N GLN A 59 -0.52 7.16 -6.12
CA GLN A 59 -0.14 8.37 -5.38
C GLN A 59 1.27 8.28 -4.80
N GLU A 60 1.63 7.14 -4.21
CA GLU A 60 2.97 6.92 -3.65
C GLU A 60 4.03 6.85 -4.75
N GLN A 61 3.77 6.15 -5.85
CA GLN A 61 4.66 6.10 -7.01
C GLN A 61 4.91 7.50 -7.60
N ASP A 62 3.86 8.31 -7.75
CA ASP A 62 3.96 9.69 -8.24
C ASP A 62 4.76 10.57 -7.27
N ALA A 63 4.54 10.44 -5.95
CA ALA A 63 5.32 11.16 -4.95
C ALA A 63 6.81 10.80 -5.03
N ILE A 64 7.12 9.50 -5.13
CA ILE A 64 8.49 8.99 -5.24
C ILE A 64 9.14 9.46 -6.55
N ALA A 65 8.45 9.39 -7.68
CA ALA A 65 8.97 9.85 -8.97
C ALA A 65 9.29 11.36 -8.98
N ARG A 66 8.45 12.17 -8.32
CA ARG A 66 8.68 13.63 -8.19
C ARG A 66 9.84 13.97 -7.25
N ALA A 67 10.20 13.08 -6.34
CA ALA A 67 11.29 13.25 -5.39
C ALA A 67 12.63 12.66 -5.87
N SER A 68 12.84 12.59 -7.19
CA SER A 68 14.07 12.04 -7.80
C SER A 68 15.36 12.74 -7.34
N ASN A 69 15.28 13.98 -6.85
CA ASN A 69 16.38 14.73 -6.23
C ASN A 69 16.67 14.34 -4.76
N LEU A 70 15.83 13.49 -4.15
CA LEU A 70 15.92 13.03 -2.77
C LEU A 70 16.26 11.53 -2.70
N SER A 71 17.14 11.06 -3.57
CA SER A 71 17.51 9.63 -3.70
C SER A 71 18.17 8.99 -2.46
N HIS A 72 18.54 9.79 -1.46
CA HIS A 72 19.08 9.31 -0.19
C HIS A 72 17.98 8.94 0.82
N LEU A 73 16.73 9.34 0.57
CA LEU A 73 15.58 9.00 1.40
C LEU A 73 14.99 7.66 0.96
N ALA A 74 14.51 6.90 1.94
CA ALA A 74 13.70 5.73 1.66
C ALA A 74 12.34 6.15 1.03
N PRO A 75 11.73 5.29 0.20
CA PRO A 75 10.41 5.54 -0.38
C PRO A 75 9.37 5.98 0.65
N THR A 76 9.30 5.30 1.80
CA THR A 76 8.36 5.65 2.87
C THR A 76 8.60 7.05 3.44
N GLU A 77 9.86 7.49 3.57
CA GLU A 77 10.19 8.84 4.04
C GLU A 77 9.72 9.90 3.05
N ILE A 78 9.91 9.66 1.75
CA ILE A 78 9.40 10.54 0.69
C ILE A 78 7.88 10.65 0.76
N VAL A 79 7.17 9.52 0.91
CA VAL A 79 5.71 9.50 0.99
C VAL A 79 5.22 10.29 2.22
N VAL A 80 5.83 10.09 3.40
CA VAL A 80 5.52 10.89 4.60
C VAL A 80 5.74 12.38 4.36
N MET A 81 6.86 12.75 3.74
CA MET A 81 7.17 14.16 3.44
C MET A 81 6.20 14.80 2.43
N SER A 82 5.62 14.00 1.53
CA SER A 82 4.63 14.48 0.55
C SER A 82 3.25 14.76 1.16
N GLY A 83 3.04 14.44 2.45
CA GLY A 83 1.77 14.67 3.15
C GLY A 83 0.65 13.71 2.75
N LEU A 84 0.98 12.61 2.08
CA LEU A 84 0.02 11.57 1.74
C LEU A 84 -0.52 10.90 3.00
N ASN A 85 -1.83 10.61 3.00
CA ASN A 85 -2.41 9.77 4.03
C ASN A 85 -1.94 8.33 3.83
N LEU A 86 -1.32 7.76 4.85
CA LEU A 86 -0.79 6.39 4.81
C LEU A 86 -1.81 5.35 5.23
N GLU A 87 -2.91 5.78 5.84
CA GLU A 87 -3.96 4.91 6.36
C GLU A 87 -4.87 4.40 5.24
N PRO A 88 -5.38 3.16 5.33
CA PRO A 88 -6.49 2.74 4.48
C PRO A 88 -7.75 3.58 4.79
N PRO A 89 -8.60 3.86 3.79
CA PRO A 89 -9.88 4.53 3.98
C PRO A 89 -10.78 3.82 5.00
N GLU A 90 -11.63 4.56 5.72
CA GLU A 90 -12.45 3.99 6.80
C GLU A 90 -13.65 3.16 6.34
N VAL A 91 -14.14 3.42 5.11
CA VAL A 91 -15.38 2.88 4.49
C VAL A 91 -16.63 2.88 5.37
#